data_AF-A0A7L4L9G5-F1
#
_entry.id   AF-A0A7L4L9G5-F1
#
_cell.length_a   1.000
_cell.length_b   1.000
_cell.length_c   1.000
_cell.angle_alpha   90.00
_cell.angle_beta   90.00
_cell.angle_gamma   90.00
#
_symmetry.space_group_name_H-M   'P 1'
#
loop_
_entity.id
_entity.type
_entity.pdbx_description
1 polymer ?
#
loop_
_entity_poly.entity_id
_entity_poly.type
_entity_poly.pdbx_seq_one_letter_code
_entity_poly.pdbx_strand_id
1 'polypeptide(L)'
;SLQDKNALHLYSVNGKYLGSETLKEEVSDLCVTGEYIVMGSLQGFLSIRDLYSLSLSISPLAMRLPIHCISVTKEYSHILVGLEDGKLIIVGVGKPAEV
;
A
#
# COMPACT_ATOMS: atom_id res chain seq x y z
N SER A 1 -20.65 -2.70 -8.58
CA SER A 1 -19.30 -3.04 -9.09
C SER A 1 -18.42 -3.45 -7.92
N LEU A 2 -17.27 -4.13 -8.10
CA LEU A 2 -16.29 -4.31 -7.00
C LEU A 2 -15.81 -2.97 -6.43
N GLN A 3 -15.84 -1.92 -7.25
CA GLN A 3 -15.55 -0.54 -6.86
C GLN A 3 -16.46 0.01 -5.75
N ASP A 4 -17.63 -0.57 -5.48
CA ASP A 4 -18.53 -0.05 -4.43
C ASP A 4 -18.36 -0.77 -3.09
N LYS A 5 -17.42 -1.73 -2.99
CA LYS A 5 -17.24 -2.58 -1.81
C LYS A 5 -15.93 -2.37 -1.06
N ASN A 6 -14.88 -1.89 -1.74
CA ASN A 6 -13.57 -1.71 -1.14
C ASN A 6 -13.29 -0.22 -0.92
N ALA A 7 -13.09 0.18 0.33
CA ALA A 7 -12.77 1.55 0.70
C ALA A 7 -11.82 1.59 1.90
N LEU A 8 -10.95 2.60 1.93
CA LEU A 8 -10.24 2.99 3.14
C LEU A 8 -11.11 4.01 3.88
N HIS A 9 -11.25 3.83 5.19
CA HIS A 9 -11.92 4.78 6.06
C HIS A 9 -10.93 5.28 7.10
N LEU A 10 -10.85 6.61 7.25
CA LEU A 10 -9.99 7.25 8.23
C LEU A 10 -10.83 7.72 9.43
N TYR A 11 -10.39 7.31 10.61
CA TYR A 11 -10.93 7.74 11.88
C TYR A 11 -9.83 8.33 12.74
N SER A 12 -10.14 9.35 13.52
CA SER A 12 -9.24 9.82 14.58
C SER A 12 -9.19 8.81 15.74
N VAL A 13 -8.21 8.98 16.63
CA VAL A 13 -8.05 8.13 17.82
C VAL A 13 -9.24 8.15 18.79
N ASN A 14 -10.07 9.21 18.75
CA ASN A 14 -11.32 9.29 19.51
C ASN A 14 -12.56 8.82 18.71
N GLY A 15 -12.38 8.17 17.57
CA GLY A 15 -13.44 7.55 16.78
C GLY A 15 -14.22 8.51 15.87
N LYS A 16 -13.78 9.76 15.69
CA LYS A 16 -14.43 10.68 14.75
C LYS A 16 -14.09 10.26 13.31
N TYR A 17 -15.11 10.11 12.48
CA TYR A 17 -14.94 9.89 11.05
C TYR A 17 -14.33 11.13 10.38
N LEU A 18 -13.22 10.94 9.65
CA LEU A 18 -12.48 12.02 8.99
C LEU A 18 -12.62 11.99 7.47
N GLY A 19 -12.78 10.80 6.87
CA GLY A 19 -12.96 10.67 5.43
C GLY A 19 -12.81 9.23 4.94
N SER A 20 -12.95 9.05 3.63
CA SER A 20 -12.77 7.77 2.96
C SER A 20 -12.32 7.94 1.52
N GLU A 21 -11.63 6.93 1.01
CA GLU A 21 -11.30 6.81 -0.42
C GLU A 21 -11.70 5.43 -0.92
N THR A 22 -12.36 5.41 -2.09
CA THR A 22 -12.75 4.17 -2.75
C THR A 22 -11.53 3.52 -3.41
N LEU A 23 -11.45 2.20 -3.30
CA LEU A 23 -10.37 1.41 -3.87
C LEU A 23 -10.85 0.69 -5.13
N LYS A 24 -9.96 0.56 -6.12
CA LYS A 24 -10.23 -0.23 -7.33
C LYS A 24 -9.86 -1.70 -7.09
N GLU A 25 -8.93 -1.94 -6.18
CA GLU A 25 -8.33 -3.21 -5.84
C GLU A 25 -8.87 -3.77 -4.52
N GLU A 26 -8.72 -5.08 -4.33
CA GLU A 26 -8.98 -5.79 -3.08
C GLU A 26 -7.69 -5.86 -2.27
N VAL A 27 -7.67 -5.19 -1.12
CA VAL A 27 -6.50 -5.09 -0.25
C VAL A 27 -6.27 -6.43 0.43
N SER A 28 -5.07 -6.97 0.28
CA SER A 28 -4.64 -8.22 0.91
C SER A 28 -3.78 -7.99 2.15
N ASP A 29 -2.99 -6.90 2.16
CA ASP A 29 -2.21 -6.48 3.31
C ASP A 29 -1.97 -4.96 3.30
N LEU A 30 -1.75 -4.37 4.46
CA LEU A 30 -1.56 -2.94 4.66
C LEU A 30 -0.62 -2.69 5.83
N CYS A 31 0.33 -1.77 5.66
CA CYS A 31 1.09 -1.21 6.77
C CYS A 31 1.17 0.33 6.70
N VAL A 32 1.24 0.95 7.87
CA VAL A 32 1.42 2.40 8.03
C VAL A 32 2.90 2.68 8.30
N THR A 33 3.48 3.64 7.58
CA THR A 33 4.89 4.02 7.68
C THR A 33 5.04 5.53 7.58
N GLY A 34 5.36 6.18 8.70
CA GLY A 34 5.38 7.65 8.78
C GLY A 34 4.03 8.24 8.36
N GLU A 35 4.06 9.11 7.34
CA GLU A 35 2.88 9.79 6.79
C GLU A 35 2.22 9.02 5.63
N TYR A 36 2.58 7.74 5.44
CA TYR A 36 2.11 6.94 4.30
C TYR A 36 1.46 5.63 4.73
N ILE A 37 0.60 5.13 3.85
CA ILE A 37 0.03 3.79 3.88
C ILE A 37 0.61 3.03 2.68
N VAL A 38 1.22 1.87 2.93
CA VAL A 38 1.64 0.94 1.89
C VAL A 38 0.66 -0.21 1.87
N MET A 39 0.09 -0.50 0.70
CA MET A 39 -0.92 -1.53 0.53
C MET A 39 -0.56 -2.52 -0.57
N GLY A 40 -0.90 -3.78 -0.32
CA GLY A 40 -0.83 -4.87 -1.28
C GLY A 40 -2.23 -5.28 -1.66
N SER A 41 -2.38 -5.79 -2.88
CA SER A 41 -3.67 -6.28 -3.36
C SER A 41 -3.62 -7.69 -3.91
N LEU A 42 -4.78 -8.34 -3.93
CA LEU A 42 -4.98 -9.62 -4.60
C LEU A 42 -4.82 -9.51 -6.13
N GLN A 43 -4.95 -8.32 -6.70
CA GLN A 43 -4.66 -8.08 -8.11
C GLN A 43 -3.16 -7.90 -8.38
N GLY A 44 -2.32 -7.97 -7.35
CA GLY A 44 -0.87 -7.87 -7.46
C GLY A 44 -0.36 -6.44 -7.62
N PHE A 45 -1.06 -5.46 -7.07
CA PHE A 45 -0.61 -4.06 -7.06
C PHE A 45 -0.08 -3.67 -5.69
N LEU A 46 1.15 -3.17 -5.67
CA LEU A 46 1.71 -2.43 -4.55
C LEU A 46 1.36 -0.95 -4.72
N SER A 47 0.68 -0.35 -3.76
CA SER A 47 0.32 1.07 -3.80
C SER A 47 0.78 1.81 -2.56
N ILE A 48 1.15 3.07 -2.73
CA ILE A 48 1.54 3.98 -1.65
C ILE A 48 0.58 5.15 -1.65
N ARG A 49 -0.02 5.42 -0.49
CA ARG A 49 -1.01 6.47 -0.28
C ARG A 49 -0.59 7.38 0.85
N ASP A 50 -1.02 8.62 0.80
CA ASP A 50 -0.88 9.58 1.90
C ASP A 50 -1.86 9.21 3.04
N LEU A 51 -1.39 9.27 4.29
CA LEU A 51 -2.13 8.77 5.45
C LEU A 51 -3.41 9.57 5.75
N TYR A 52 -3.39 10.90 5.56
CA TYR A 52 -4.51 11.76 5.94
C TYR A 52 -5.51 11.95 4.81
N SER A 53 -5.02 12.14 3.60
CA SER A 53 -5.87 12.30 2.41
C SER A 53 -6.34 10.98 1.84
N LEU A 54 -5.68 9.86 2.19
CA LEU A 54 -5.87 8.52 1.59
C LEU A 54 -5.61 8.48 0.07
N SER A 55 -5.12 9.60 -0.49
CA SER A 55 -4.91 9.75 -1.91
C SER A 55 -3.66 8.98 -2.36
N LEU A 56 -3.69 8.50 -3.59
CA LEU A 56 -2.58 7.77 -4.17
C LEU A 56 -1.40 8.72 -4.41
N SER A 57 -0.26 8.43 -3.77
CA SER A 57 0.94 9.28 -3.85
C SER A 57 1.74 9.06 -5.13
N ILE A 58 1.76 7.81 -5.63
CA ILE A 58 2.44 7.40 -6.87
C ILE A 58 1.62 6.34 -7.60
N SER A 59 1.84 6.17 -8.91
CA SER A 59 1.21 5.08 -9.66
C SER A 59 1.51 3.72 -8.99
N PRO A 60 0.53 2.80 -8.87
CA PRO A 60 0.75 1.50 -8.25
C PRO A 60 1.76 0.69 -9.07
N LEU A 61 2.60 -0.07 -8.38
CA LEU A 61 3.59 -0.95 -8.99
C LEU A 61 3.01 -2.36 -9.16
N ALA A 62 3.09 -2.90 -10.38
CA ALA A 62 2.57 -4.22 -10.69
C ALA A 62 3.57 -5.33 -10.33
N MET A 63 3.19 -6.19 -9.39
CA MET A 63 3.95 -7.36 -8.93
C MET A 63 3.59 -8.65 -9.66
N ARG A 64 2.57 -8.60 -10.54
CA ARG A 64 2.10 -9.69 -11.45
C ARG A 64 1.44 -10.90 -10.78
N LEU A 65 1.62 -11.09 -9.47
CA LEU A 65 0.93 -12.11 -8.66
C LEU A 65 0.28 -11.45 -7.44
N PRO A 66 -0.76 -12.09 -6.85
CA PRO A 66 -1.36 -11.61 -5.62
C PRO A 66 -0.31 -11.39 -4.52
N ILE A 67 -0.38 -10.24 -3.86
CA ILE A 67 0.50 -9.93 -2.74
C ILE A 67 -0.08 -10.59 -1.49
N HIS A 68 0.71 -11.40 -0.81
CA HIS A 68 0.31 -12.08 0.42
C HIS A 68 0.63 -11.26 1.66
N CYS A 69 1.78 -10.58 1.69
CA CYS A 69 2.19 -9.75 2.81
C CYS A 69 3.14 -8.62 2.41
N ILE A 70 3.15 -7.56 3.22
CA ILE A 70 4.01 -6.38 3.08
C ILE A 70 4.67 -6.07 4.41
N SER A 71 5.94 -5.66 4.35
CA SER A 71 6.63 -5.03 5.46
C SER A 71 7.50 -3.87 4.98
N VAL A 72 7.70 -2.87 5.83
CA VAL A 72 8.60 -1.75 5.56
C VAL A 72 9.74 -1.81 6.57
N THR A 73 10.97 -1.70 6.09
CA THR A 73 12.17 -1.70 6.94
C THR A 73 12.18 -0.51 7.89
N LYS A 74 12.85 -0.65 9.04
CA LYS A 74 12.92 0.38 10.09
C LYS A 74 13.43 1.74 9.61
N GLU A 75 14.37 1.74 8.67
CA GLU A 75 14.98 2.95 8.10
C GLU A 75 14.16 3.53 6.93
N TYR A 76 12.95 3.00 6.67
CA TYR A 76 12.06 3.40 5.58
C TYR A 76 12.70 3.32 4.19
N SER A 77 13.75 2.52 4.05
CA SER A 77 14.55 2.44 2.84
C SER A 77 14.07 1.35 1.89
N HIS A 78 13.32 0.35 2.37
CA HIS A 78 12.84 -0.75 1.57
C HIS A 78 11.43 -1.19 1.96
N ILE A 79 10.69 -1.66 0.94
CA ILE A 79 9.42 -2.37 1.07
C ILE A 79 9.67 -3.83 0.69
N LEU A 80 9.34 -4.73 1.59
CA LEU A 80 9.40 -6.17 1.42
C LEU A 80 8.00 -6.66 1.01
N VAL A 81 7.90 -7.38 -0.11
CA VAL A 81 6.62 -7.83 -0.67
C VAL A 81 6.66 -9.34 -0.89
N GLY A 82 5.90 -10.07 -0.09
CA GLY A 82 5.71 -11.51 -0.25
C GLY A 82 4.58 -11.79 -1.23
N LEU A 83 4.82 -12.63 -2.24
CA LEU A 83 3.84 -13.04 -3.23
C LEU A 83 3.25 -14.41 -2.90
N GLU A 84 2.08 -14.70 -3.46
CA GLU A 84 1.38 -15.98 -3.28
C GLU A 84 2.22 -17.21 -3.69
N ASP A 85 3.13 -17.08 -4.65
CA ASP A 85 4.02 -18.17 -5.08
C ASP A 85 5.24 -18.39 -4.16
N GLY A 86 5.28 -17.68 -3.03
CA GLY A 86 6.37 -17.77 -2.05
C GLY A 86 7.60 -16.93 -2.38
N LYS A 87 7.59 -16.17 -3.49
CA LYS A 87 8.69 -15.24 -3.81
C LYS A 87 8.64 -13.98 -2.93
N LEU A 88 9.83 -13.42 -2.70
CA LEU A 88 10.02 -12.13 -2.03
C LEU A 88 10.57 -11.11 -3.03
N ILE A 89 9.87 -9.99 -3.18
CA ILE A 89 10.34 -8.81 -3.91
C ILE A 89 10.78 -7.75 -2.91
N ILE A 90 11.90 -7.10 -3.17
CA ILE A 90 12.43 -6.00 -2.35
C ILE A 90 12.42 -4.73 -3.21
N VAL A 91 11.65 -3.73 -2.80
CA VAL A 91 11.55 -2.43 -3.47
C VAL A 91 12.34 -1.41 -2.67
N GLY A 92 13.42 -0.87 -3.24
CA GLY A 92 14.18 0.22 -2.64
C GLY A 92 13.44 1.56 -2.79
N VAL A 93 13.40 2.34 -1.72
CA VAL A 93 12.80 3.67 -1.63
C VAL A 93 13.94 4.68 -1.48
N GLY A 94 14.33 5.33 -2.58
CA GLY A 94 15.51 6.21 -2.59
C GLY A 94 15.65 7.01 -3.89
N LYS A 95 16.56 7.99 -3.88
CA LYS A 95 16.89 8.81 -5.07
C LYS A 95 17.35 7.89 -6.22
N PRO A 96 17.03 8.22 -7.48
CA PRO A 96 17.54 7.49 -8.63
C PRO A 96 19.07 7.45 -8.56
N ALA A 97 19.66 6.35 -9.04
CA ALA A 97 21.10 6.24 -9.17
C ALA A 97 21.63 7.49 -9.92
N GLU A 98 22.62 8.18 -9.36
CA GLU A 98 23.35 9.19 -10.11
C GLU A 98 23.93 8.52 -11.37
N VAL A 99 23.60 9.08 -12.54
CA VAL A 99 24.10 8.64 -13.85
C VAL A 99 25.38 9.40 -14.16
#